data_AF-A0A0B4PLU3-F1
#
_entry.id   AF-A0A0B4PLU3-F1
#
_cell.length_a   1.000
_cell.length_b   1.000
_cell.length_c   1.000
_cell.angle_alpha   90.00
_cell.angle_beta   90.00
_cell.angle_gamma   90.00
#
_symmetry.space_group_name_H-M   'P 1'
#
loop_
_entity.id
_entity.type
_entity.pdbx_description
1 polymer ?
#
loop_
_entity_poly.entity_id
_entity_poly.type
_entity_poly.pdbx_seq_one_letter_code
_entity_poly.pdbx_strand_id
1 'polypeptide(L)' 'LLGYNGSLPHGEKGRRRSKFFLYRRPYPNGIKKSKHYIVKTPQSSKAVLDTKQHSISYTLSRTQAVIVEYVLDE' A
#
# COMPACT_ATOMS: atom_id res chain seq x y z
N LEU A 1 16.72 11.93 1.84
CA LEU A 1 16.23 11.13 2.98
C LEU A 1 16.75 11.82 4.23
N LEU A 2 15.88 12.30 5.11
CA LEU A 2 16.34 13.05 6.28
C LEU A 2 16.99 12.11 7.32
N GLY A 3 18.28 12.35 7.60
CA GLY A 3 19.01 11.99 8.81
C GLY A 3 19.16 10.51 9.17
N TYR A 4 20.15 9.81 8.58
CA TYR A 4 20.68 8.56 9.16
C TYR A 4 21.44 8.90 10.46
N ASN A 5 20.74 8.95 11.60
CA ASN A 5 21.35 9.18 12.92
C ASN A 5 22.07 7.92 13.42
N GLY A 6 23.16 7.55 12.77
CA GLY A 6 23.95 6.37 13.12
C GLY A 6 24.45 5.69 11.87
N SER A 7 25.76 5.46 11.82
CA SER A 7 26.48 4.79 10.75
C SER A 7 25.83 3.47 10.31
N LEU A 8 26.10 3.06 9.07
CA LEU A 8 25.91 1.68 8.62
C LEU A 8 27.27 0.98 8.75
N PRO A 9 27.58 0.29 9.87
CA PRO A 9 28.80 -0.48 9.98
C PRO A 9 28.57 -1.81 9.24
N HIS A 10 28.89 -1.83 7.95
CA HIS A 10 28.97 -3.04 7.11
C HIS A 10 27.71 -3.95 7.00
N GLY A 11 27.10 -3.97 5.80
CA GLY A 11 26.21 -5.04 5.31
C GLY A 11 24.73 -4.63 5.19
N GLU A 12 23.99 -4.88 4.10
CA GLU A 12 24.23 -5.50 2.80
C GLU A 12 23.47 -4.65 1.73
N LYS A 13 23.99 -4.58 0.49
CA LYS A 13 23.30 -4.06 -0.73
C LYS A 13 23.18 -2.53 -0.90
N GLY A 14 24.31 -1.88 -1.16
CA GLY A 14 24.41 -0.74 -2.10
C GLY A 14 24.01 0.66 -1.59
N ARG A 15 24.56 1.68 -2.25
CA ARG A 15 24.30 3.11 -1.99
C ARG A 15 22.83 3.44 -2.22
N ARG A 16 22.02 3.48 -1.16
CA ARG A 16 20.63 4.01 -1.22
C ARG A 16 20.71 5.49 -1.60
N ARG A 17 20.08 5.86 -2.72
CA ARG A 17 20.10 7.25 -3.20
C ARG A 17 19.48 8.15 -2.12
N SER A 18 20.19 9.19 -1.71
CA SER A 18 19.68 10.20 -0.77
C SER A 18 18.59 11.09 -1.40
N LYS A 19 18.46 11.03 -2.73
CA LYS A 19 17.54 11.80 -3.57
C LYS A 19 16.77 10.87 -4.52
N PHE A 20 15.46 11.05 -4.57
CA PHE A 20 14.57 10.42 -5.55
C PHE A 20 13.89 11.53 -6.36
N PHE A 21 13.91 11.38 -7.69
CA PHE A 21 13.15 12.22 -8.60
C PHE A 21 11.88 11.47 -8.99
N LEU A 22 10.74 12.16 -8.96
CA LEU A 22 9.47 11.64 -9.45
C LEU A 22 9.14 12.36 -10.75
N TYR A 23 8.94 11.60 -11.81
CA TYR A 23 8.53 12.10 -13.12
C TYR A 23 7.14 11.56 -13.47
N ARG A 24 6.43 12.27 -14.35
CA ARG A 24 5.15 11.79 -14.88
C ARG A 24 5.38 10.48 -15.65
N ARG A 25 4.54 9.47 -15.38
CA ARG A 25 4.58 8.19 -16.10
C ARG A 25 3.91 8.30 -17.48
N PRO A 26 4.27 7.45 -18.45
CA PRO A 26 3.59 7.37 -19.74
C PRO A 26 2.10 6.99 -19.61
N TYR A 27 1.79 6.11 -18.65
CA TYR A 27 0.45 5.68 -18.32
C TYR A 27 0.16 5.98 -16.84
N PRO A 28 -1.03 6.52 -16.50
CA PRO A 28 -1.40 6.76 -15.12
C PRO A 28 -1.51 5.43 -14.37
N ASN A 29 -1.00 5.43 -13.14
CA ASN A 29 -1.16 4.32 -12.19
C ASN A 29 -1.75 4.82 -10.86
N GLY A 30 -2.42 5.98 -10.91
CA GLY A 30 -3.17 6.52 -9.79
C GLY A 30 -4.36 5.62 -9.48
N ILE A 31 -4.77 5.60 -8.21
CA ILE A 31 -5.93 4.85 -7.76
C ILE A 31 -6.83 5.77 -6.93
N LYS A 32 -8.13 5.63 -7.09
CA LYS A 32 -9.16 6.39 -6.36
C LYS A 32 -10.06 5.48 -5.55
N LYS A 33 -10.58 6.01 -4.44
CA LYS A 33 -11.54 5.30 -3.59
C LYS A 33 -12.81 5.00 -4.39
N SER A 34 -13.26 3.76 -4.34
CA SER A 34 -14.49 3.29 -5.00
C SER A 34 -15.57 2.95 -3.97
N LYS A 35 -15.51 1.74 -3.41
CA LYS A 35 -16.52 1.22 -2.48
C LYS A 35 -15.88 0.90 -1.14
N HIS A 36 -16.70 0.93 -0.09
CA HIS A 36 -16.28 0.40 1.20
C HIS A 36 -17.42 -0.40 1.83
N TYR A 37 -17.07 -1.44 2.56
CA TYR A 37 -18.04 -2.33 3.20
C TYR A 37 -17.42 -2.99 4.44
N ILE A 38 -18.30 -3.40 5.35
CA ILE A 38 -17.91 -4.07 6.60
C ILE A 38 -17.92 -5.58 6.36
N VAL A 39 -16.84 -6.25 6.76
CA VAL A 39 -16.66 -7.69 6.64
C VAL A 39 -16.52 -8.32 8.01
N LYS A 40 -17.30 -9.39 8.26
CA LYS A 40 -17.30 -10.15 9.52
C LYS A 40 -16.25 -11.27 9.56
N THR A 41 -15.62 -11.58 8.43
CA THR A 41 -14.57 -12.60 8.30
C THR A 41 -13.40 -12.03 7.52
N PRO A 42 -12.55 -11.21 8.15
CA PRO A 42 -11.48 -10.48 7.45
C PRO A 42 -10.49 -11.41 6.72
N GLN A 43 -10.20 -12.59 7.28
CA GLN A 43 -9.20 -13.53 6.75
C GLN A 43 -9.62 -14.24 5.45
N SER A 44 -10.92 -14.40 5.20
CA SER A 44 -11.43 -15.08 3.99
C SER A 44 -11.98 -14.10 2.94
N SER A 45 -11.82 -12.80 3.18
CA SER A 45 -12.43 -11.79 2.32
C SER A 45 -11.75 -11.74 0.94
N LYS A 46 -12.56 -11.71 -0.12
CA LYS A 46 -12.07 -11.70 -1.51
C LYS A 46 -11.11 -10.54 -1.80
N ALA A 47 -11.35 -9.38 -1.18
CA ALA A 47 -10.50 -8.20 -1.36
C ALA A 47 -9.11 -8.30 -0.68
N VAL A 48 -8.91 -9.25 0.24
CA VAL A 48 -7.58 -9.59 0.78
C VAL A 48 -6.86 -10.62 -0.10
N LEU A 49 -7.63 -11.41 -0.86
CA LEU A 49 -7.11 -12.48 -1.72
C LEU A 49 -6.84 -12.02 -3.15
N ASP A 50 -7.52 -10.96 -3.61
CA ASP A 50 -7.32 -10.41 -4.95
C ASP A 50 -6.05 -9.55 -5.01
N THR A 51 -5.06 -10.02 -5.78
CA THR A 51 -3.78 -9.32 -5.98
C THR A 51 -3.85 -8.28 -7.09
N LYS A 52 -4.91 -8.26 -7.90
CA LYS A 52 -5.09 -7.31 -9.01
C LYS A 52 -5.81 -6.05 -8.57
N GLN A 53 -6.64 -6.14 -7.53
CA GLN A 53 -7.40 -5.02 -7.01
C GLN A 53 -6.69 -4.39 -5.81
N HIS A 54 -6.57 -3.07 -5.83
CA HIS A 54 -6.02 -2.35 -4.68
C HIS A 54 -7.10 -2.22 -3.60
N SER A 55 -6.77 -2.64 -2.38
CA SER A 55 -7.66 -2.53 -1.23
C SER A 55 -6.91 -2.05 0.02
N ILE A 56 -7.62 -1.39 0.92
CA ILE A 56 -7.14 -1.05 2.26
C ILE A 56 -8.11 -1.66 3.27
N SER A 57 -7.58 -2.44 4.20
CA SER A 57 -8.35 -3.06 5.27
C SER A 57 -8.13 -2.32 6.60
N TYR A 58 -9.20 -1.80 7.17
CA TYR A 58 -9.23 -1.22 8.51
C TYR A 58 -9.81 -2.25 9.47
N THR A 59 -8.94 -2.88 10.26
CA THR A 59 -9.38 -3.86 11.26
C THR A 59 -10.04 -3.13 12.44
N LEU A 60 -11.33 -3.40 12.67
CA LEU A 60 -12.08 -2.87 13.82
C LEU A 60 -12.02 -3.82 15.02
N SER A 61 -12.09 -5.13 14.77
CA SER A 61 -11.99 -6.17 15.80
C SER A 61 -11.46 -7.47 15.20
N ARG A 62 -11.23 -8.49 16.05
CA ARG A 62 -10.79 -9.83 15.59
C ARG A 62 -11.78 -10.47 14.59
N THR A 63 -13.04 -10.04 14.62
CA THR A 63 -14.12 -10.56 13.77
C THR A 63 -14.67 -9.50 12.82
N GLN A 64 -14.14 -8.28 12.77
CA GLN A 64 -14.68 -7.22 11.92
C GLN A 64 -13.59 -6.36 11.32
N ALA A 65 -13.70 -6.09 10.02
CA ALA A 65 -12.88 -5.12 9.33
C ALA A 65 -13.70 -4.34 8.31
N VAL A 66 -13.35 -3.08 8.08
CA VAL A 66 -13.87 -2.29 6.97
C VAL A 66 -12.88 -2.42 5.82
N ILE A 67 -13.35 -2.87 4.67
CA ILE A 67 -12.55 -2.92 3.44
C ILE A 67 -12.90 -1.71 2.59
N VAL A 68 -11.89 -1.02 2.11
CA VAL A 68 -12.02 0.07 1.13
C VAL A 68 -11.33 -0.38 -0.15
N GLU A 69 -12.11 -0.49 -1.23
CA GLU A 69 -11.62 -0.83 -2.56
C GLU A 69 -11.23 0.43 -3.32
N TYR A 70 -10.16 0.30 -4.09
CA TYR A 70 -9.64 1.34 -4.96
C TYR A 70 -9.65 0.86 -6.42
N VAL A 71 -10.04 1.75 -7.32
CA VAL A 71 -10.05 1.55 -8.77
C VAL A 71 -9.05 2.49 -9.42
N LEU A 72 -8.67 2.24 -10.67
CA LEU A 72 -7.79 3.13 -11.42
C LEU A 72 -8.41 4.52 -11.53
N ASP A 73 -7.57 5.54 -11.36
CA ASP A 73 -7.91 6.93 -11.58
C ASP A 73 -7.51 7.31 -13.01
N GLU A 74 -8.50 7.48 -13.88
CA GLU A 74 -8.34 7.85 -15.30
C GLU A 74 -8.01 9.34 -15.46
#